data_AF-A0A0G1ZLY2-F1
#
_entry.id   AF-A0A0G1ZLY2-F1
#
_cell.length_a   1.000
_cell.length_b   1.000
_cell.length_c   1.000
_cell.angle_alpha   90.00
_cell.angle_beta   90.00
_cell.angle_gamma   90.00
#
_symmetry.space_group_name_H-M   'P 1'
#
loop_
_entity.id
_entity.type
_entity.pdbx_description
1 polymer ?
#
loop_
_entity_poly.entity_id
_entity_poly.type
_entity_poly.pdbx_seq_one_letter_code
_entity_poly.pdbx_strand_id
1 'polypeptide(L)'
;FLSFPAKEYIGYTLEGRDKIQATRDKKQEARSTKQELRVIVPVKYEINESGIQLHFGGDWEIFAPLAGKFNAENVLAAIAVGETFGISHDTMRKAFAEFRGAPGRMEEIQREPFRVIVDYAFTPNALRQVYETLSGKDERPAVAKAMAGGQETKDREKRLICVLGAAGGGRDKWKRPELGKIAGEYCSHIIITNEDPYDEDPRSIMEEVRGGVEMRNASCEIIEDRRIAIRGAIAAARPGDTVIITGKGSESSIAAAGGMRVPWDDRMAAREELERKIQATNKK
;
A
#
# COMPACT_ATOMS: atom_id res chain seq x y z
N PHE A 1 16.72 -20.53 3.07
CA PHE A 1 16.82 -19.53 4.15
C PHE A 1 16.85 -20.20 5.52
N LEU A 2 15.86 -21.04 5.87
CA LEU A 2 15.86 -21.83 7.12
C LEU A 2 16.98 -22.89 7.23
N SER A 3 17.74 -23.08 6.15
CA SER A 3 18.91 -23.97 6.10
C SER A 3 20.21 -23.31 6.57
N PHE A 4 20.21 -21.99 6.83
CA PHE A 4 21.38 -21.26 7.33
C PHE A 4 21.46 -21.38 8.86
N PRO A 5 22.59 -21.82 9.45
CA PRO A 5 22.70 -22.00 10.89
C PRO A 5 22.40 -20.71 11.67
N ALA A 6 21.41 -20.76 12.56
CA ALA A 6 21.08 -19.69 13.50
C ALA A 6 20.93 -20.24 14.92
N LYS A 7 21.11 -19.38 15.93
CA LYS A 7 20.85 -19.74 17.35
C LYS A 7 19.36 -19.92 17.61
N GLU A 8 18.52 -19.11 16.96
CA GLU A 8 17.07 -19.12 17.06
C GLU A 8 16.49 -18.73 15.69
N TYR A 9 15.33 -19.27 15.35
CA TYR A 9 14.52 -18.79 14.24
C TYR A 9 13.20 -18.29 14.79
N ILE A 10 12.87 -17.05 14.46
CA ILE A 10 11.60 -16.43 14.82
C ILE A 10 10.85 -16.13 13.53
N GLY A 11 9.71 -16.79 13.36
CA GLY A 11 8.72 -16.50 12.32
C GLY A 11 7.59 -15.64 12.87
N TYR A 12 6.76 -15.12 11.97
CA TYR A 12 5.56 -14.39 12.33
C TYR A 12 4.46 -14.64 11.30
N THR A 13 3.21 -14.51 11.73
CA THR A 13 2.05 -14.68 10.85
C THR A 13 0.80 -14.09 11.49
N LEU A 14 -0.09 -13.52 10.68
CA LEU A 14 -1.47 -13.20 11.08
C LEU A 14 -2.38 -14.43 11.04
N GLU A 15 -1.99 -15.44 10.26
CA GLU A 15 -2.72 -16.70 10.09
C GLU A 15 -2.22 -17.72 11.14
N GLY A 16 -3.07 -18.60 11.66
CA GLY A 16 -2.67 -19.55 12.70
C GLY A 16 -1.48 -20.45 12.32
N ARG A 17 -0.76 -20.98 13.33
CA ARG A 17 0.48 -21.76 13.15
C ARG A 17 0.38 -22.88 12.11
N ASP A 18 -0.79 -23.48 11.95
CA ASP A 18 -1.04 -24.63 11.07
C ASP A 18 -0.70 -24.37 9.59
N LYS A 19 -0.75 -23.11 9.14
CA LYS A 19 -0.41 -22.76 7.75
C LYS A 19 1.08 -22.59 7.48
N ILE A 20 1.92 -22.39 8.51
CA ILE A 20 3.39 -22.33 8.35
C ILE A 20 3.97 -23.72 8.08
N GLN A 21 3.33 -24.78 8.57
CA GLN A 21 3.78 -26.16 8.36
C GLN A 21 3.69 -26.60 6.89
N ALA A 22 2.83 -25.97 6.08
CA ALA A 22 2.47 -26.41 4.73
C ALA A 22 3.50 -26.05 3.63
N THR A 23 4.46 -25.16 3.90
CA THR A 23 5.53 -24.78 2.96
C THR A 23 6.83 -25.57 3.16
N ARG A 24 6.84 -26.56 4.07
CA ARG A 24 7.96 -27.49 4.21
C ARG A 24 7.95 -28.48 3.05
N ASP A 25 8.85 -28.28 2.09
CA ASP A 25 9.21 -29.31 1.12
C ASP A 25 9.57 -30.61 1.88
N LYS A 26 8.81 -31.68 1.61
CA LYS A 26 9.03 -33.03 2.17
C LYS A 26 10.44 -33.62 1.89
N LYS A 27 11.29 -32.92 1.12
CA LYS A 27 12.70 -33.28 0.86
C LYS A 27 13.70 -32.73 1.88
N GLN A 28 13.33 -31.76 2.74
CA GLN A 28 14.25 -31.18 3.73
C GLN A 28 14.26 -31.90 5.10
N GLU A 29 13.33 -32.83 5.34
CA GLU A 29 13.26 -33.58 6.61
C GLU A 29 14.49 -34.45 6.90
N ALA A 30 15.31 -34.76 5.88
CA ALA A 30 16.43 -35.68 6.03
C ALA A 30 17.74 -35.05 6.56
N ARG A 31 17.83 -33.72 6.76
CA ARG A 31 19.13 -33.07 7.10
C ARG A 31 19.13 -31.93 8.13
N SER A 32 18.02 -31.51 8.71
CA SER A 32 18.06 -30.47 9.76
C SER A 32 17.99 -31.07 11.16
N THR A 33 18.99 -30.77 11.99
CA THR A 33 18.80 -30.71 13.45
C THR A 33 17.48 -30.00 13.74
N LYS A 34 16.66 -30.55 14.64
CA LYS A 34 15.38 -29.97 15.09
C LYS A 34 15.63 -28.61 15.78
N GLN A 35 15.92 -27.56 15.02
CA GLN A 35 15.94 -26.20 15.55
C GLN A 35 14.49 -25.74 15.67
N GLU A 36 14.11 -25.36 16.89
CA GLU A 36 12.74 -24.98 17.23
C GLU A 36 12.43 -23.62 16.61
N LEU A 37 11.45 -23.57 15.69
CA LEU A 37 10.97 -22.34 15.09
C LEU A 37 9.93 -21.74 16.04
N ARG A 38 10.29 -20.64 16.70
CA ARG A 38 9.33 -19.83 17.44
C ARG A 38 8.52 -19.02 16.44
N VAL A 39 7.20 -18.95 16.63
CA VAL A 39 6.32 -18.15 15.76
C VAL A 39 5.50 -17.20 16.60
N ILE A 40 5.61 -15.91 16.31
CA ILE A 40 4.79 -14.84 16.86
C ILE A 40 3.46 -14.83 16.11
N VAL A 41 2.37 -15.05 16.85
CA VAL A 41 1.01 -15.06 16.31
C VAL A 41 0.12 -14.32 17.31
N PRO A 42 -0.59 -13.27 16.89
CA PRO A 42 -1.58 -12.65 17.75
C PRO A 42 -2.75 -13.62 18.00
N VAL A 43 -3.23 -13.70 19.25
CA VAL A 43 -4.44 -14.46 19.61
C VAL A 43 -5.71 -13.82 19.08
N LYS A 44 -5.68 -12.50 18.87
CA LYS A 44 -6.75 -11.71 18.29
C LYS A 44 -6.15 -10.49 17.62
N TYR A 45 -6.72 -10.05 16.51
CA TYR A 45 -6.37 -8.77 15.91
C TYR A 45 -7.58 -8.08 15.30
N GLU A 46 -7.47 -6.76 15.16
CA GLU A 46 -8.41 -5.92 14.40
C GLU A 46 -7.60 -5.00 13.49
N ILE A 47 -8.02 -4.87 12.24
CA ILE A 47 -7.40 -3.99 11.24
C ILE A 47 -8.50 -3.17 10.61
N ASN A 48 -8.40 -1.86 10.75
CA ASN A 48 -9.35 -0.91 10.18
C ASN A 48 -8.61 0.40 9.78
N GLU A 49 -9.36 1.39 9.29
CA GLU A 49 -8.76 2.68 8.87
C GLU A 49 -8.12 3.46 10.03
N SER A 50 -8.50 3.18 11.28
CA SER A 50 -7.99 3.85 12.48
C SER A 50 -6.69 3.22 13.00
N GLY A 51 -6.37 2.00 12.57
CA GLY A 51 -5.13 1.33 12.94
C GLY A 51 -5.22 -0.20 12.96
N ILE A 52 -4.14 -0.78 13.46
CA ILE A 52 -3.95 -2.21 13.69
C ILE A 52 -3.86 -2.43 15.19
N GLN A 53 -4.77 -3.24 15.72
CA GLN A 53 -4.73 -3.75 17.10
C GLN A 53 -4.33 -5.23 17.07
N LEU A 54 -3.26 -5.60 17.78
CA LEU A 54 -2.79 -6.98 17.92
C LEU A 54 -2.77 -7.35 19.41
N HIS A 55 -3.40 -8.48 19.77
CA HIS A 55 -3.35 -9.03 21.12
C HIS A 55 -2.59 -10.36 21.10
N PHE A 56 -1.70 -10.59 22.05
CA PHE A 56 -0.84 -11.79 22.12
C PHE A 56 -1.13 -12.69 23.33
N GLY A 57 -2.11 -12.34 24.16
CA GLY A 57 -2.44 -13.02 25.41
C GLY A 57 -1.83 -12.34 26.64
N GLY A 58 -2.47 -12.51 27.80
CA GLY A 58 -2.18 -11.70 28.99
C GLY A 58 -2.41 -10.21 28.71
N ASP A 59 -1.61 -9.34 29.32
CA ASP A 59 -1.67 -7.88 29.12
C ASP A 59 -0.81 -7.39 27.94
N TRP A 60 -0.41 -8.30 27.03
CA TRP A 60 0.44 -7.95 25.90
C TRP A 60 -0.36 -7.62 24.64
N GLU A 61 -0.40 -6.33 24.29
CA GLU A 61 -1.04 -5.82 23.09
C GLU A 61 -0.24 -4.69 22.42
N ILE A 62 -0.43 -4.56 21.12
CA ILE A 62 0.16 -3.54 20.27
C ILE A 62 -0.96 -2.81 19.53
N PHE A 63 -0.94 -1.48 19.64
CA PHE A 63 -1.67 -0.59 18.73
C PHE A 63 -0.66 0.10 17.81
N ALA A 64 -0.91 0.06 16.51
CA ALA A 64 -0.17 0.82 15.51
C ALA A 64 -1.16 1.60 14.64
N PRO A 65 -1.05 2.94 14.52
CA PRO A 65 -1.95 3.75 13.70
C PRO A 65 -1.56 3.69 12.22
N LEU A 66 -1.51 2.47 11.68
CA LEU A 66 -1.25 2.14 10.29
C LEU A 66 -2.43 1.36 9.74
N ALA A 67 -2.72 1.50 8.45
CA ALA A 67 -3.80 0.78 7.79
C ALA A 67 -3.28 -0.39 6.94
N GLY A 68 -4.12 -1.43 6.79
CA GLY A 68 -3.89 -2.53 5.84
C GLY A 68 -3.22 -3.76 6.44
N LYS A 69 -3.59 -4.94 5.91
CA LYS A 69 -3.07 -6.25 6.34
C LYS A 69 -1.54 -6.33 6.21
N PHE A 70 -0.99 -5.80 5.12
CA PHE A 70 0.46 -5.77 4.89
C PHE A 70 1.23 -5.00 5.97
N ASN A 71 0.65 -3.92 6.52
CA ASN A 71 1.28 -3.20 7.63
C ASN A 71 1.20 -3.99 8.93
N ALA A 72 0.14 -4.78 9.16
CA ALA A 72 0.09 -5.67 10.31
C ALA A 72 1.16 -6.77 10.23
N GLU A 73 1.44 -7.29 9.02
CA GLU A 73 2.57 -8.20 8.80
C GLU A 73 3.92 -7.51 9.05
N ASN A 74 4.09 -6.25 8.62
CA ASN A 74 5.30 -5.48 8.91
C ASN A 74 5.48 -5.23 10.42
N VAL A 75 4.40 -4.94 11.15
CA VAL A 75 4.42 -4.77 12.60
C VAL A 75 4.86 -6.08 13.28
N LEU A 76 4.30 -7.21 12.86
CA LEU A 76 4.70 -8.52 13.38
C LEU A 76 6.18 -8.84 13.09
N ALA A 77 6.67 -8.50 11.90
CA ALA A 77 8.08 -8.64 11.54
C ALA A 77 8.97 -7.79 12.45
N ALA A 78 8.58 -6.55 12.72
CA ALA A 78 9.31 -5.64 13.59
C ALA A 78 9.29 -6.11 15.06
N ILE A 79 8.18 -6.70 15.54
CA ILE A 79 8.12 -7.35 16.85
C ILE A 79 9.13 -8.51 16.92
N ALA A 80 9.18 -9.37 15.89
CA ALA A 80 10.14 -10.48 15.83
C ALA A 80 11.59 -10.03 15.94
N VAL A 81 11.93 -8.95 15.24
CA VAL A 81 13.25 -8.31 15.34
C VAL A 81 13.47 -7.74 16.74
N GLY A 82 12.50 -7.02 17.29
CA GLY A 82 12.58 -6.44 18.63
C GLY A 82 12.82 -7.47 19.73
N GLU A 83 12.11 -8.61 19.67
CA GLU A 83 12.31 -9.73 20.60
C GLU A 83 13.72 -10.32 20.49
N THR A 84 14.25 -10.46 19.26
CA THR A 84 15.61 -10.97 19.00
C THR A 84 16.68 -10.09 19.65
N PHE A 85 16.45 -8.77 19.70
CA PHE A 85 17.34 -7.80 20.35
C PHE A 85 17.02 -7.55 21.82
N GLY A 86 16.06 -8.29 22.41
CA GLY A 86 15.69 -8.14 23.82
C GLY A 86 15.00 -6.82 24.15
N ILE A 87 14.36 -6.16 23.17
CA ILE A 87 13.56 -4.96 23.41
C ILE A 87 12.34 -5.35 24.22
N SER A 88 12.08 -4.63 25.32
CA SER A 88 10.94 -4.95 26.18
C SER A 88 9.61 -4.71 25.48
N HIS A 89 8.61 -5.49 25.87
CA HIS A 89 7.22 -5.34 25.42
C HIS A 89 6.71 -3.91 25.63
N ASP A 90 6.95 -3.32 26.81
CA ASP A 90 6.53 -1.94 27.10
C ASP A 90 7.14 -0.91 26.13
N THR A 91 8.42 -1.05 25.80
CA THR A 91 9.10 -0.19 24.83
C THR A 91 8.50 -0.36 23.43
N MET A 92 8.29 -1.60 22.98
CA MET A 92 7.68 -1.86 21.67
C MET A 92 6.26 -1.26 21.58
N ARG A 93 5.42 -1.45 22.61
CA ARG A 93 4.06 -0.89 22.66
C ARG A 93 4.04 0.63 22.53
N LYS A 94 4.91 1.33 23.26
CA LYS A 94 5.03 2.79 23.16
C LYS A 94 5.49 3.21 21.77
N ALA A 95 6.52 2.55 21.23
CA ALA A 95 7.07 2.86 19.92
C ALA A 95 6.02 2.70 18.80
N PHE A 96 5.25 1.61 18.79
CA PHE A 96 4.22 1.40 17.76
C PHE A 96 3.05 2.38 17.87
N ALA A 97 2.64 2.76 19.08
CA ALA A 97 1.56 3.72 19.27
C ALA A 97 1.91 5.13 18.74
N GLU A 98 3.20 5.48 18.76
CA GLU A 98 3.73 6.78 18.29
C GLU A 98 4.17 6.76 16.81
N PHE A 99 4.40 5.59 16.24
CA PHE A 99 4.84 5.47 14.84
C PHE A 99 3.74 5.92 13.87
N ARG A 100 4.07 6.83 12.94
CA ARG A 100 3.12 7.40 11.97
C ARG A 100 3.31 6.89 10.54
N GLY A 101 4.06 5.80 10.37
CA GLY A 101 4.39 5.25 9.07
C GLY A 101 5.70 5.80 8.52
N ALA A 102 6.23 5.11 7.51
CA ALA A 102 7.40 5.57 6.77
C ALA A 102 6.96 6.60 5.71
N PRO A 103 7.76 7.63 5.44
CA PRO A 103 7.39 8.61 4.43
C PRO A 103 7.21 7.96 3.06
N GLY A 104 6.12 8.31 2.35
CA GLY A 104 5.73 7.74 1.07
C GLY A 104 5.20 6.30 1.13
N ARG A 105 4.79 5.80 2.31
CA ARG A 105 4.17 4.49 2.51
C ARG A 105 2.81 4.66 3.19
N MET A 106 1.74 4.59 2.42
CA MET A 106 0.38 4.93 2.85
C MET A 106 0.36 6.29 3.58
N GLU A 107 1.18 7.24 3.13
CA GLU A 107 1.32 8.53 3.80
C GLU A 107 0.07 9.35 3.51
N GLU A 108 -0.74 9.59 4.54
CA GLU A 108 -1.94 10.43 4.44
C GLU A 108 -1.54 11.90 4.40
N ILE A 109 -1.68 12.51 3.23
CA ILE A 109 -1.40 13.93 3.00
C ILE A 109 -2.57 14.80 3.47
N GLN A 110 -3.79 14.28 3.30
CA GLN A 110 -5.04 14.91 3.75
C GLN A 110 -6.06 13.84 4.10
N ARG A 111 -6.87 14.10 5.13
CA ARG A 111 -7.98 13.24 5.55
C ARG A 111 -9.34 13.72 5.05
N GLU A 112 -9.62 15.01 5.20
CA GLU A 112 -10.92 15.63 4.93
C GLU A 112 -10.79 16.83 3.99
N PRO A 113 -11.80 17.16 3.17
CA PRO A 113 -13.11 16.49 3.05
C PRO A 113 -13.06 15.18 2.25
N PHE A 114 -11.92 14.88 1.65
CA PHE A 114 -11.61 13.63 0.95
C PHE A 114 -10.16 13.26 1.25
N ARG A 115 -9.83 11.97 1.15
CA ARG A 115 -8.50 11.48 1.48
C ARG A 115 -7.53 11.67 0.32
N VAL A 116 -6.28 12.02 0.62
CA VAL A 116 -5.18 12.01 -0.34
C VAL A 116 -4.02 11.23 0.28
N ILE A 117 -3.61 10.17 -0.40
CA ILE A 117 -2.57 9.26 0.07
C ILE A 117 -1.48 9.15 -0.99
N VAL A 118 -0.22 9.08 -0.53
CA VAL A 118 0.94 8.79 -1.36
C VAL A 118 1.55 7.46 -0.93
N ASP A 119 1.79 6.56 -1.89
CA ASP A 119 2.44 5.28 -1.66
C ASP A 119 3.47 4.95 -2.75
N TYR A 120 4.51 4.20 -2.38
CA TYR A 120 5.58 3.77 -3.31
C TYR A 120 5.22 2.51 -4.11
N ALA A 121 4.04 1.91 -3.96
CA ALA A 121 3.70 0.65 -4.61
C ALA A 121 3.90 0.69 -6.14
N PHE A 122 4.95 0.03 -6.61
CA PHE A 122 5.34 -0.06 -8.03
C PHE A 122 5.33 -1.51 -8.56
N THR A 123 5.07 -2.50 -7.69
CA THR A 123 4.92 -3.91 -8.08
C THR A 123 3.44 -4.30 -8.06
N PRO A 124 2.99 -5.24 -8.92
CA PRO A 124 1.59 -5.67 -8.95
C PRO A 124 1.07 -6.12 -7.57
N ASN A 125 1.86 -6.89 -6.81
CA ASN A 125 1.44 -7.36 -5.49
C ASN A 125 1.28 -6.23 -4.47
N ALA A 126 2.21 -5.26 -4.46
CA ALA A 126 2.11 -4.11 -3.55
C ALA A 126 0.93 -3.20 -3.94
N LEU A 127 0.76 -2.94 -5.24
CA LEU A 127 -0.31 -2.08 -5.75
C LEU A 127 -1.69 -2.66 -5.40
N ARG A 128 -1.86 -3.98 -5.59
CA ARG A 128 -3.10 -4.69 -5.23
C ARG A 128 -3.42 -4.53 -3.75
N GLN A 129 -2.46 -4.78 -2.86
CA GLN A 129 -2.69 -4.66 -1.41
C GLN A 129 -3.07 -3.25 -0.98
N VAL A 130 -2.44 -2.23 -1.56
CA VAL A 130 -2.78 -0.82 -1.32
C VAL A 130 -4.19 -0.50 -1.82
N TYR A 131 -4.52 -0.87 -3.07
CA TYR A 131 -5.82 -0.56 -3.65
C TYR A 131 -6.96 -1.33 -3.01
N GLU A 132 -6.75 -2.59 -2.65
CA GLU A 132 -7.70 -3.40 -1.89
C GLU A 132 -7.99 -2.76 -0.53
N THR A 133 -6.94 -2.40 0.22
CA THR A 133 -7.04 -1.72 1.52
C THR A 133 -7.86 -0.42 1.42
N LEU A 134 -7.68 0.37 0.36
CA LEU A 134 -8.30 1.68 0.21
C LEU A 134 -9.68 1.66 -0.47
N SER A 135 -9.96 0.65 -1.29
CA SER A 135 -11.23 0.57 -2.05
C SER A 135 -12.42 0.17 -1.19
N GLY A 136 -12.20 -0.35 0.03
CA GLY A 136 -13.27 -0.91 0.86
C GLY A 136 -13.92 -2.19 0.28
N LYS A 137 -13.37 -2.70 -0.84
CA LYS A 137 -13.66 -4.03 -1.39
C LYS A 137 -12.88 -5.07 -0.60
N ASP A 138 -13.17 -5.18 0.68
CA ASP A 138 -12.69 -6.29 1.49
C ASP A 138 -13.30 -7.59 0.98
N GLU A 139 -12.49 -8.65 0.81
CA GLU A 139 -12.94 -10.03 0.57
C GLU A 139 -13.72 -10.65 1.75
N ARG A 140 -14.03 -9.85 2.79
CA ARG A 140 -14.82 -10.32 3.94
C ARG A 140 -16.20 -10.81 3.46
N PRO A 141 -16.64 -12.01 3.87
CA PRO A 141 -17.96 -12.53 3.51
C PRO A 141 -19.05 -11.52 3.86
N ALA A 142 -20.06 -11.37 2.99
CA ALA A 142 -21.19 -10.45 3.17
C ALA A 142 -21.84 -10.54 4.57
N VAL A 143 -21.75 -11.71 5.21
CA VAL A 143 -22.22 -11.99 6.57
C VAL A 143 -21.53 -11.11 7.63
N ALA A 144 -20.24 -10.78 7.48
CA ALA A 144 -19.51 -9.90 8.40
C ALA A 144 -19.88 -8.41 8.22
N LYS A 145 -20.28 -8.00 7.00
CA LYS A 145 -20.83 -6.65 6.74
C LYS A 145 -22.22 -6.49 7.38
N ALA A 146 -23.06 -7.52 7.31
CA ALA A 146 -24.39 -7.51 7.92
C ALA A 146 -24.35 -7.43 9.46
N MET A 147 -23.33 -8.01 10.09
CA MET A 147 -23.17 -8.03 11.55
C MET A 147 -22.57 -6.74 12.12
N ALA A 148 -22.03 -5.84 11.27
CA ALA A 148 -21.46 -4.56 11.69
C ALA A 148 -22.51 -3.45 11.88
N GLY A 149 -23.80 -3.76 11.77
CA GLY A 149 -24.90 -2.85 12.16
C GLY A 149 -25.00 -1.56 11.36
N GLY A 150 -24.37 -1.47 10.19
CA GLY A 150 -24.47 -0.32 9.31
C GLY A 150 -25.85 -0.26 8.68
N GLN A 151 -26.65 0.73 9.06
CA GLN A 151 -27.86 1.12 8.36
C GLN A 151 -27.48 1.41 6.90
N GLU A 152 -28.10 0.72 5.93
CA GLU A 152 -27.97 1.05 4.50
C GLU A 152 -28.58 2.45 4.26
N THR A 153 -27.83 3.49 4.61
CA THR A 153 -28.02 4.82 4.10
C THR A 153 -27.76 4.77 2.60
N LYS A 154 -28.49 5.57 1.82
CA LYS A 154 -28.26 5.84 0.39
C LYS A 154 -26.91 6.55 0.13
N ASP A 155 -25.87 6.19 0.87
CA ASP A 155 -24.57 6.80 0.79
C ASP A 155 -23.91 6.37 -0.50
N ARG A 156 -23.42 7.37 -1.25
CA ARG A 156 -22.71 7.14 -2.50
C ARG A 156 -21.49 6.25 -2.24
N GLU A 157 -21.26 5.29 -3.12
CA GLU A 157 -20.08 4.44 -3.08
C GLU A 157 -18.82 5.32 -3.07
N LYS A 158 -18.00 5.18 -2.01
CA LYS A 158 -16.74 5.92 -1.88
C LYS A 158 -15.82 5.54 -3.04
N ARG A 159 -15.37 6.53 -3.79
CA ARG A 159 -14.56 6.29 -4.99
C ARG A 159 -13.08 6.25 -4.65
N LEU A 160 -12.39 5.24 -5.18
CA LEU A 160 -10.94 5.28 -5.30
C LEU A 160 -10.56 5.93 -6.64
N ILE A 161 -9.78 7.00 -6.58
CA ILE A 161 -9.22 7.76 -7.71
C ILE A 161 -7.72 7.55 -7.69
N CYS A 162 -7.13 7.01 -8.75
CA CYS A 162 -5.68 6.74 -8.77
C CYS A 162 -4.91 7.56 -9.79
N VAL A 163 -3.68 7.92 -9.40
CA VAL A 163 -2.62 8.42 -10.26
C VAL A 163 -1.49 7.41 -10.22
N LEU A 164 -1.20 6.76 -11.35
CA LEU A 164 -0.16 5.74 -11.42
C LEU A 164 0.68 5.88 -12.69
N GLY A 165 1.93 5.46 -12.60
CA GLY A 165 2.82 5.29 -13.75
C GLY A 165 3.47 3.92 -13.72
N ALA A 166 4.53 3.78 -14.50
CA ALA A 166 5.44 2.66 -14.41
C ALA A 166 6.85 3.09 -14.82
N ALA A 167 7.85 2.38 -14.32
CA ALA A 167 9.23 2.62 -14.70
C ALA A 167 9.55 2.11 -16.12
N GLY A 168 10.43 2.85 -16.79
CA GLY A 168 11.11 2.52 -18.03
C GLY A 168 12.44 1.77 -17.81
N GLY A 169 13.36 1.92 -18.76
CA GLY A 169 14.73 1.37 -18.66
C GLY A 169 14.85 -0.10 -19.06
N GLY A 170 13.92 -0.64 -19.84
CA GLY A 170 13.97 -1.95 -20.48
C GLY A 170 13.77 -3.15 -19.55
N ARG A 171 13.62 -2.92 -18.24
CA ARG A 171 13.39 -3.96 -17.23
C ARG A 171 11.91 -4.00 -16.86
N ASP A 172 11.43 -5.18 -16.46
CA ASP A 172 10.12 -5.34 -15.83
C ASP A 172 8.89 -4.85 -16.64
N LYS A 173 9.01 -4.74 -17.97
CA LYS A 173 7.90 -4.34 -18.86
C LYS A 173 6.62 -5.15 -18.64
N TRP A 174 6.77 -6.43 -18.28
CA TRP A 174 5.66 -7.35 -17.98
C TRP A 174 4.71 -6.80 -16.90
N LYS A 175 5.19 -5.96 -15.98
CA LYS A 175 4.37 -5.40 -14.90
C LYS A 175 3.40 -4.34 -15.40
N ARG A 176 3.72 -3.60 -16.46
CA ARG A 176 2.96 -2.43 -16.94
C ARG A 176 1.48 -2.77 -17.19
N PRO A 177 1.13 -3.79 -18.00
CA PRO A 177 -0.27 -4.18 -18.15
C PRO A 177 -0.88 -4.75 -16.85
N GLU A 178 -0.10 -5.38 -15.97
CA GLU A 178 -0.61 -5.87 -14.68
C GLU A 178 -0.99 -4.73 -13.73
N LEU A 179 -0.19 -3.65 -13.68
CA LEU A 179 -0.53 -2.44 -12.90
C LEU A 179 -1.83 -1.82 -13.43
N GLY A 180 -1.98 -1.74 -14.75
CA GLY A 180 -3.21 -1.28 -15.41
C GLY A 180 -4.43 -2.13 -15.05
N LYS A 181 -4.31 -3.46 -15.09
CA LYS A 181 -5.40 -4.38 -14.70
C LYS A 181 -5.84 -4.16 -13.26
N ILE A 182 -4.88 -3.99 -12.34
CA ILE A 182 -5.17 -3.71 -10.93
C ILE A 182 -5.90 -2.37 -10.79
N ALA A 183 -5.44 -1.31 -11.46
CA ALA A 183 -6.15 -0.04 -11.47
C ALA A 183 -7.58 -0.18 -11.98
N GLY A 184 -7.79 -0.87 -13.11
CA GLY A 184 -9.11 -1.13 -13.70
C GLY A 184 -10.05 -1.97 -12.83
N GLU A 185 -9.51 -2.73 -11.87
CA GLU A 185 -10.29 -3.57 -10.95
C GLU A 185 -10.79 -2.81 -9.71
N TYR A 186 -9.95 -1.93 -9.15
CA TYR A 186 -10.23 -1.27 -7.86
C TYR A 186 -10.63 0.20 -7.97
N CYS A 187 -10.21 0.89 -9.03
CA CYS A 187 -10.36 2.34 -9.14
C CYS A 187 -11.53 2.73 -10.04
N SER A 188 -12.24 3.77 -9.64
CA SER A 188 -13.36 4.34 -10.39
C SER A 188 -12.93 5.45 -11.36
N HIS A 189 -11.75 6.04 -11.12
CA HIS A 189 -11.14 7.04 -11.98
C HIS A 189 -9.63 6.80 -11.98
N ILE A 190 -9.06 6.67 -13.18
CA ILE A 190 -7.68 6.22 -13.37
C ILE A 190 -6.98 7.25 -14.24
N ILE A 191 -5.89 7.81 -13.74
CA ILE A 191 -5.02 8.72 -14.46
C ILE A 191 -3.64 8.08 -14.56
N ILE A 192 -3.25 7.71 -15.78
CA ILE A 192 -1.93 7.18 -16.09
C ILE A 192 -1.01 8.36 -16.42
N THR A 193 0.18 8.36 -15.83
CA THR A 193 1.15 9.45 -15.94
C THR A 193 2.59 8.94 -16.06
N ASN A 194 3.50 9.84 -16.41
CA ASN A 194 4.92 9.58 -16.33
C ASN A 194 5.39 9.33 -14.88
N GLU A 195 6.43 8.51 -14.73
CA GLU A 195 7.05 8.16 -13.45
C GLU A 195 8.57 8.22 -13.56
N ASP A 196 9.23 7.14 -13.98
CA ASP A 196 10.68 7.07 -14.19
C ASP A 196 10.96 6.46 -15.57
N PRO A 197 10.81 7.22 -16.68
CA PRO A 197 10.91 6.67 -18.02
C PRO A 197 12.32 6.22 -18.41
N TYR A 198 13.36 6.75 -17.73
CA TYR A 198 14.75 6.55 -18.15
C TYR A 198 14.92 6.87 -19.64
N ASP A 199 15.50 5.96 -20.43
CA ASP A 199 15.73 6.12 -21.87
C ASP A 199 14.56 5.61 -22.74
N GLU A 200 13.48 5.11 -22.14
CA GLU A 200 12.29 4.74 -22.89
C GLU A 200 11.37 5.94 -23.12
N ASP A 201 10.62 5.92 -24.22
CA ASP A 201 9.58 6.90 -24.47
C ASP A 201 8.48 6.81 -23.39
N PRO A 202 8.23 7.88 -22.60
CA PRO A 202 7.20 7.90 -21.56
C PRO A 202 5.83 7.51 -22.11
N ARG A 203 5.50 7.96 -23.32
CA ARG A 203 4.19 7.70 -23.92
C ARG A 203 3.98 6.21 -24.14
N SER A 204 4.96 5.53 -24.71
CA SER A 204 4.92 4.07 -24.91
C SER A 204 4.69 3.31 -23.60
N ILE A 205 5.35 3.70 -22.50
CA ILE A 205 5.14 3.07 -21.17
C ILE A 205 3.69 3.26 -20.70
N MET A 206 3.18 4.49 -20.78
CA MET A 206 1.81 4.81 -20.37
C MET A 206 0.76 4.04 -21.19
N GLU A 207 1.00 3.86 -22.49
CA GLU A 207 0.14 3.06 -23.37
C GLU A 207 0.13 1.56 -23.00
N GLU A 208 1.29 1.00 -22.60
CA GLU A 208 1.37 -0.38 -22.10
C GLU A 208 0.58 -0.57 -20.79
N VAL A 209 0.59 0.44 -19.91
CA VAL A 209 -0.26 0.44 -18.69
C VAL A 209 -1.74 0.57 -19.06
N ARG A 210 -2.11 1.45 -20.00
CA ARG A 210 -3.49 1.62 -20.47
C ARG A 210 -4.06 0.31 -21.01
N GLY A 211 -3.28 -0.45 -21.78
CA GLY A 211 -3.73 -1.74 -22.30
C GLY A 211 -4.21 -2.69 -21.19
N GLY A 212 -3.58 -2.64 -20.00
CA GLY A 212 -4.03 -3.39 -18.82
C GLY A 212 -5.38 -2.93 -18.26
N VAL A 213 -5.62 -1.61 -18.24
CA VAL A 213 -6.90 -1.03 -17.80
C VAL A 213 -8.03 -1.47 -18.73
N GLU A 214 -7.80 -1.41 -20.04
CA GLU A 214 -8.78 -1.77 -21.08
C GLU A 214 -9.15 -3.26 -21.03
N MET A 215 -8.22 -4.15 -20.66
CA MET A 215 -8.51 -5.57 -20.42
C MET A 215 -9.53 -5.81 -19.29
N ARG A 216 -9.80 -4.81 -18.45
CA ARG A 216 -10.85 -4.84 -17.41
C ARG A 216 -12.13 -4.13 -17.82
N ASN A 217 -12.25 -3.71 -19.08
CA ASN A 217 -13.33 -2.87 -19.61
C ASN A 217 -13.49 -1.56 -18.83
N ALA A 218 -12.40 -1.06 -18.24
CA ALA A 218 -12.36 0.23 -17.57
C ALA A 218 -11.80 1.31 -18.52
N SER A 219 -12.05 2.57 -18.19
CA SER A 219 -11.47 3.71 -18.90
C SER A 219 -10.44 4.42 -18.03
N CYS A 220 -9.48 5.08 -18.67
CA CYS A 220 -8.48 5.90 -18.01
C CYS A 220 -8.14 7.13 -18.85
N GLU A 221 -7.57 8.12 -18.18
CA GLU A 221 -6.94 9.28 -18.80
C GLU A 221 -5.43 9.08 -18.84
N ILE A 222 -4.77 9.60 -19.89
CA ILE A 222 -3.31 9.70 -19.94
C ILE A 222 -2.94 11.18 -19.85
N ILE A 223 -2.23 11.54 -18.79
CA ILE A 223 -1.68 12.88 -18.59
C ILE A 223 -0.19 12.71 -18.29
N GLU A 224 0.67 13.10 -19.23
CA GLU A 224 2.11 12.84 -19.12
C GLU A 224 2.77 13.60 -17.97
N ASP A 225 2.40 14.86 -17.76
CA ASP A 225 2.91 15.66 -16.66
C ASP A 225 2.31 15.19 -15.33
N ARG A 226 3.16 14.61 -14.48
CA ARG A 226 2.77 14.03 -13.20
C ARG A 226 2.11 15.02 -12.24
N ARG A 227 2.48 16.31 -12.27
CA ARG A 227 1.84 17.33 -11.45
C ARG A 227 0.45 17.64 -11.96
N ILE A 228 0.28 17.72 -13.28
CA ILE A 228 -1.05 17.92 -13.88
C ILE A 228 -1.95 16.71 -13.61
N ALA A 229 -1.42 15.48 -13.68
CA ALA A 229 -2.15 14.27 -13.32
C ALA A 229 -2.63 14.29 -11.86
N ILE A 230 -1.74 14.62 -10.92
CA ILE A 230 -2.08 14.78 -9.50
C ILE A 230 -3.13 15.88 -9.29
N ARG A 231 -2.98 17.03 -9.95
CA ARG A 231 -3.96 18.12 -9.92
C ARG A 231 -5.33 17.64 -10.43
N GLY A 232 -5.36 16.91 -11.53
CA GLY A 232 -6.58 16.35 -12.11
C GLY A 232 -7.31 15.42 -11.14
N ALA A 233 -6.57 14.50 -10.50
CA ALA A 233 -7.12 13.59 -9.49
C ALA A 233 -7.71 14.34 -8.30
N ILE A 234 -6.96 15.30 -7.76
CA ILE A 234 -7.40 16.15 -6.64
C ILE A 234 -8.62 16.97 -7.04
N ALA A 235 -8.68 17.50 -8.26
CA ALA A 235 -9.83 18.26 -8.74
C ALA A 235 -11.08 17.38 -8.90
N ALA A 236 -10.94 16.14 -9.36
CA ALA A 236 -12.01 15.18 -9.57
C ALA A 236 -12.61 14.61 -8.26
N ALA A 237 -11.87 14.70 -7.15
CA ALA A 237 -12.28 14.20 -5.84
C ALA A 237 -13.42 15.01 -5.22
N ARG A 238 -14.41 14.29 -4.71
CA ARG A 238 -15.59 14.76 -3.97
C ARG A 238 -15.48 14.35 -2.49
N PRO A 239 -16.24 14.97 -1.58
CA PRO A 239 -16.23 14.56 -0.19
C PRO A 239 -16.47 13.05 -0.01
N GLY A 240 -15.63 12.41 0.81
CA GLY A 240 -15.64 10.96 1.05
C GLY A 240 -14.87 10.11 0.04
N ASP A 241 -14.39 10.66 -1.08
CA ASP A 241 -13.51 9.94 -2.01
C ASP A 241 -12.11 9.74 -1.42
N THR A 242 -11.34 8.85 -2.04
CA THR A 242 -9.90 8.69 -1.79
C THR A 242 -9.11 8.87 -3.08
N VAL A 243 -8.14 9.79 -3.05
CA VAL A 243 -7.10 9.93 -4.09
C VAL A 243 -5.86 9.17 -3.63
N ILE A 244 -5.36 8.27 -4.46
CA ILE A 244 -4.12 7.52 -4.22
C ILE A 244 -3.11 7.81 -5.34
N ILE A 245 -1.89 8.20 -4.95
CA ILE A 245 -0.79 8.47 -5.87
C ILE A 245 0.27 7.37 -5.64
N THR A 246 0.56 6.56 -6.66
CA THR A 246 1.46 5.41 -6.55
C THR A 246 2.69 5.51 -7.46
N GLY A 247 3.74 4.77 -7.11
CA GLY A 247 5.00 4.69 -7.85
C GLY A 247 6.15 5.33 -7.09
N LYS A 248 6.17 6.67 -6.96
CA LYS A 248 7.33 7.41 -6.42
C LYS A 248 7.42 7.45 -4.89
N GLY A 249 6.29 7.39 -4.17
CA GLY A 249 6.30 7.47 -2.71
C GLY A 249 7.05 8.70 -2.18
N SER A 250 8.18 8.48 -1.50
CA SER A 250 9.07 9.52 -0.94
C SER A 250 10.33 9.79 -1.76
N GLU A 251 10.41 9.27 -2.99
CA GLU A 251 11.52 9.56 -3.88
C GLU A 251 11.56 11.05 -4.26
N SER A 252 12.78 11.59 -4.30
CA SER A 252 13.07 13.02 -4.51
C SER A 252 13.36 13.40 -5.96
N SER A 253 13.16 12.49 -6.92
CA SER A 253 13.42 12.74 -8.33
C SER A 253 12.67 11.80 -9.27
N ILE A 254 12.38 12.26 -10.48
CA ILE A 254 12.00 11.45 -11.64
C ILE A 254 13.22 11.20 -12.53
N ALA A 255 13.51 9.95 -12.85
CA ALA A 255 14.60 9.56 -13.74
C ALA A 255 14.22 9.78 -15.22
N ALA A 256 15.08 10.45 -15.97
CA ALA A 256 14.91 10.76 -17.39
C ALA A 256 16.09 10.23 -18.22
N ALA A 257 15.99 10.39 -19.54
CA ALA A 257 16.97 9.87 -20.50
C ALA A 257 18.40 10.37 -20.22
N GLY A 258 19.39 9.56 -20.57
CA GLY A 258 20.80 9.89 -20.38
C GLY A 258 21.23 9.99 -18.91
N GLY A 259 20.49 9.34 -18.00
CA GLY A 259 20.78 9.34 -16.56
C GLY A 259 20.39 10.63 -15.84
N MET A 260 19.64 11.52 -16.49
CA MET A 260 19.14 12.75 -15.88
C MET A 260 18.13 12.45 -14.76
N ARG A 261 18.07 13.35 -13.77
CA ARG A 261 17.09 13.30 -12.68
C ARG A 261 16.44 14.65 -12.50
N VAL A 262 15.12 14.70 -12.68
CA VAL A 262 14.31 15.91 -12.48
C VAL A 262 13.87 15.93 -11.02
N PRO A 263 14.13 17.01 -10.25
CA PRO A 263 13.65 17.12 -8.87
C PRO A 263 12.14 16.92 -8.79
N TRP A 264 11.70 16.04 -7.89
CA TRP A 264 10.30 15.65 -7.78
C TRP A 264 9.97 15.11 -6.39
N ASP A 265 8.76 15.33 -5.89
CA ASP A 265 8.26 14.65 -4.69
C ASP A 265 6.72 14.62 -4.76
N ASP A 266 6.14 13.41 -4.84
CA ASP A 266 4.68 13.24 -4.94
C ASP A 266 3.94 13.87 -3.77
N ARG A 267 4.54 13.82 -2.57
CA ARG A 267 3.94 14.32 -1.34
C ARG A 267 3.92 15.85 -1.34
N MET A 268 5.01 16.46 -1.80
CA MET A 268 5.04 17.92 -1.97
C MET A 268 4.07 18.37 -3.06
N ALA A 269 4.08 17.71 -4.22
CA ALA A 269 3.15 18.03 -5.31
C ALA A 269 1.69 17.91 -4.87
N ALA A 270 1.34 16.86 -4.12
CA ALA A 270 0.01 16.69 -3.56
C ALA A 270 -0.38 17.82 -2.59
N ARG A 271 0.51 18.18 -1.64
CA ARG A 271 0.26 19.29 -0.70
C ARG A 271 0.04 20.62 -1.43
N GLU A 272 0.92 20.95 -2.37
CA GLU A 272 0.84 22.20 -3.13
C GLU A 272 -0.46 22.29 -3.98
N GLU A 273 -0.88 21.20 -4.61
CA GLU A 273 -2.10 21.18 -5.42
C GLU A 273 -3.38 21.18 -4.56
N LEU A 274 -3.33 20.61 -3.35
CA LEU A 274 -4.39 20.76 -2.35
C LEU A 274 -4.55 22.21 -1.90
N GLU A 275 -3.46 22.89 -1.56
CA GLU A 275 -3.47 24.31 -1.18
C GLU A 275 -4.04 25.18 -2.30
N ARG A 276 -3.66 24.92 -3.56
CA ARG A 276 -4.23 25.60 -4.73
C ARG A 276 -5.73 25.39 -4.85
N LYS A 277 -6.25 24.18 -4.63
CA LYS A 277 -7.69 23.88 -4.66
C LYS A 277 -8.45 24.67 -3.59
N ILE A 278 -7.90 24.76 -2.38
CA ILE A 278 -8.50 25.53 -1.28
C ILE A 278 -8.54 27.02 -1.64
N GLN A 279 -7.44 27.59 -2.12
CA GLN A 279 -7.37 29.00 -2.51
C GLN A 279 -8.34 29.34 -3.65
N ALA A 280 -8.48 28.46 -4.64
CA ALA A 280 -9.41 28.65 -5.75
C ALA A 280 -10.88 28.59 -5.30
N THR A 281 -11.18 27.79 -4.27
CA THR A 281 -12.53 27.69 -3.69
C THR A 281 -12.87 28.95 -2.89
N ASN A 282 -11.92 29.50 -2.12
CA ASN A 282 -12.14 30.70 -1.31
C ASN A 282 -12.26 32.01 -2.12
N LYS A 283 -11.87 31.99 -3.41
CA LYS A 283 -11.98 33.15 -4.31
C LYS A 283 -13.30 33.20 -5.10
N LYS A 284 -14.10 32.14 -5.05
CA LYS A 284 -15.42 32.05 -5.69
C LYS A 284 -16.52 32.38 -4.68
#